data_AF-A0A5J6UAR5-F1
#
_entry.id   AF-A0A5J6UAR5-F1
#
_cell.length_a   1.000
_cell.length_b   1.000
_cell.length_c   1.000
_cell.angle_alpha   90.00
_cell.angle_beta   90.00
_cell.angle_gamma   90.00
#
_symmetry.space_group_name_H-M   'P 1'
#
loop_
_entity.id
_entity.type
_entity.pdbx_description
1 polymer ?
#
loop_
_entity_poly.entity_id
_entity_poly.type
_entity_poly.pdbx_seq_one_letter_code
_entity_poly.pdbx_strand_id
1 'polypeptide(L)'
;MEKKSPRVTHVSWGRMEVEGLPAGKDFKLFPGGGREWDWNEHGTRHDPGIRPGEVRELLDAGCEVVVLSRGMELRLKTMPETLRALEDAGVEVHVEETTEAVRVYNELAASRAVGGLFHSTC
;
A
#
# COMPACT_ATOMS: atom_id res chain seq x y z
N MET A 1 -12.48 19.48 -2.77
CA MET A 1 -13.09 18.21 -2.30
C MET A 1 -11.97 17.38 -1.72
N GLU A 2 -12.03 17.06 -0.43
CA GLU A 2 -11.11 16.08 0.15
C GLU A 2 -11.32 14.74 -0.56
N LYS A 3 -10.24 14.19 -1.10
CA LYS A 3 -10.26 12.91 -1.79
C LYS A 3 -10.14 11.82 -0.72
N LYS A 4 -11.12 10.94 -0.62
CA LYS A 4 -11.08 9.81 0.33
C LYS A 4 -10.23 8.68 -0.23
N SER A 5 -9.52 7.98 0.64
CA SER A 5 -8.83 6.73 0.32
C SER A 5 -9.88 5.64 0.04
N PRO A 6 -9.79 4.87 -1.05
CA PRO A 6 -10.82 3.89 -1.39
C PRO A 6 -10.77 2.70 -0.43
N ARG A 7 -11.92 2.12 -0.09
CA ARG A 7 -11.99 0.96 0.80
C ARG A 7 -11.67 -0.34 0.04
N VAL A 8 -10.91 -1.23 0.67
CA VAL A 8 -10.72 -2.61 0.19
C VAL A 8 -11.91 -3.44 0.67
N THR A 9 -12.72 -3.98 -0.26
CA THR A 9 -13.93 -4.75 0.06
C THR A 9 -13.66 -6.24 0.18
N HIS A 10 -12.63 -6.73 -0.51
CA HIS A 10 -12.24 -8.14 -0.48
C HIS A 10 -10.74 -8.30 -0.71
N VAL A 11 -10.14 -9.28 -0.01
CA VAL A 11 -8.77 -9.73 -0.21
C VAL A 11 -8.70 -11.25 -0.08
N SER A 12 -8.05 -11.90 -1.02
CA SER A 12 -7.73 -13.33 -1.02
C SER A 12 -6.44 -13.57 -1.83
N TRP A 13 -5.96 -14.80 -1.87
CA TRP A 13 -4.71 -15.13 -2.56
C TRP A 13 -4.75 -14.71 -4.04
N GLY A 14 -3.92 -13.76 -4.42
CA GLY A 14 -3.81 -13.26 -5.79
C GLY A 14 -5.00 -12.41 -6.26
N ARG A 15 -5.89 -11.97 -5.36
CA ARG A 15 -7.07 -11.18 -5.72
C ARG A 15 -7.44 -10.16 -4.65
N MET A 16 -7.69 -8.94 -5.11
CA MET A 16 -8.21 -7.82 -4.33
C MET A 16 -9.36 -7.14 -5.06
N GLU A 17 -10.34 -6.65 -4.30
CA GLU A 17 -11.42 -5.80 -4.76
C GLU A 17 -11.44 -4.51 -3.94
N VAL A 18 -11.52 -3.39 -4.64
CA VAL A 18 -11.40 -2.04 -4.07
C VAL A 18 -12.50 -1.17 -4.64
N GLU A 19 -13.14 -0.36 -3.78
CA GLU A 19 -14.22 0.53 -4.19
C GLU A 19 -13.76 1.46 -5.33
N GLY A 20 -14.51 1.45 -6.43
CA GLY A 20 -14.25 2.31 -7.59
C GLY A 20 -13.12 1.85 -8.52
N LEU A 21 -12.50 0.68 -8.27
CA LEU A 21 -11.46 0.10 -9.13
C LEU A 21 -11.88 -1.28 -9.66
N PRO A 22 -11.39 -1.68 -10.86
CA PRO A 22 -11.48 -3.08 -11.29
C PRO A 22 -10.79 -4.02 -10.30
N ALA A 23 -11.24 -5.27 -10.24
CA ALA A 23 -10.53 -6.30 -9.46
C ALA A 23 -9.13 -6.52 -10.04
N GLY A 24 -8.16 -6.77 -9.16
CA GLY A 24 -6.75 -6.92 -9.53
C GLY A 24 -5.99 -7.78 -8.53
N LYS A 25 -4.70 -8.01 -8.82
CA LYS A 25 -3.85 -8.85 -7.97
C LYS A 25 -3.26 -8.05 -6.81
N ASP A 26 -2.44 -7.06 -7.13
CA ASP A 26 -1.70 -6.23 -6.18
C ASP A 26 -2.08 -4.77 -6.44
N PHE A 27 -2.18 -3.96 -5.38
CA PHE A 27 -2.66 -2.58 -5.50
C PHE A 27 -1.76 -1.57 -4.81
N LYS A 28 -1.72 -0.40 -5.42
CA LYS A 28 -1.32 0.86 -4.82
C LYS A 28 -2.56 1.72 -4.61
N LEU A 29 -2.85 2.04 -3.36
CA LEU A 29 -4.03 2.83 -2.99
C LEU A 29 -3.60 4.15 -2.38
N PHE A 30 -4.38 5.21 -2.59
CA PHE A 30 -4.13 6.55 -2.07
C PHE A 30 -5.42 7.40 -2.08
N PRO A 31 -5.43 8.57 -1.41
CA PRO A 31 -6.55 9.51 -1.45
C PRO A 31 -7.01 9.80 -2.90
N GLY A 32 -8.24 9.38 -3.22
CA GLY A 32 -8.87 9.60 -4.52
C GLY A 32 -8.78 8.44 -5.51
N GLY A 33 -8.21 7.30 -5.11
CA GLY A 33 -8.29 6.07 -5.90
C GLY A 33 -7.09 5.15 -5.70
N GLY A 34 -6.67 4.52 -6.78
CA GLY A 34 -5.55 3.59 -6.78
C GLY A 34 -5.38 2.96 -8.14
N ARG A 35 -4.38 2.08 -8.23
CA ARG A 35 -4.05 1.35 -9.45
C ARG A 35 -3.40 0.03 -9.11
N GLU A 36 -3.33 -0.86 -10.09
CA GLU A 36 -2.53 -2.07 -9.97
C GLU A 36 -1.08 -1.72 -9.68
N TRP A 37 -0.45 -2.54 -8.83
CA TRP A 37 0.94 -2.38 -8.44
C TRP A 37 1.85 -3.27 -9.29
N ASP A 38 2.54 -2.65 -10.26
CA ASP A 38 3.55 -3.33 -11.07
C ASP A 38 4.94 -3.16 -10.46
N TRP A 39 5.48 -4.27 -9.94
CA TRP A 39 6.82 -4.30 -9.34
C TRP A 39 7.96 -3.96 -10.32
N ASN A 40 7.71 -4.01 -11.63
CA ASN A 40 8.74 -3.67 -12.62
C ASN A 40 9.02 -2.17 -12.71
N GLU A 41 8.08 -1.31 -12.28
CA GLU A 41 8.24 0.15 -12.33
C GLU A 41 9.46 0.63 -11.52
N HIS A 42 9.69 0.04 -10.34
CA HIS A 42 10.82 0.38 -9.48
C HIS A 42 11.73 -0.80 -9.16
N GLY A 43 11.51 -1.96 -9.79
CA GLY A 43 12.30 -3.15 -9.57
C GLY A 43 12.13 -3.72 -8.16
N THR A 44 10.89 -3.69 -7.65
CA THR A 44 10.52 -4.39 -6.42
C THR A 44 10.65 -5.89 -6.64
N ARG A 45 11.18 -6.56 -5.61
CA ARG A 45 11.34 -8.02 -5.52
C ARG A 45 11.13 -8.37 -4.05
N HIS A 46 10.91 -9.65 -3.72
CA HIS A 46 10.82 -10.10 -2.32
C HIS A 46 12.02 -9.64 -1.47
N ASP A 47 13.22 -9.66 -2.07
CA ASP A 47 14.48 -9.15 -1.51
C ASP A 47 15.19 -8.34 -2.61
N PRO A 48 15.54 -7.05 -2.38
CA PRO A 48 15.59 -6.35 -1.10
C PRO A 48 14.25 -5.77 -0.61
N GLY A 49 13.17 -5.91 -1.37
CA GLY A 49 11.84 -5.47 -0.97
C GLY A 49 11.30 -4.26 -1.72
N ILE A 50 10.27 -3.64 -1.14
CA ILE A 50 9.65 -2.39 -1.58
C ILE A 50 10.70 -1.28 -1.65
N ARG A 51 10.80 -0.63 -2.81
CA ARG A 51 11.81 0.39 -3.12
C ARG A 51 11.32 1.82 -2.80
N PRO A 52 12.22 2.80 -2.58
CA PRO A 52 11.80 4.18 -2.29
C PRO A 52 10.95 4.82 -3.40
N GLY A 53 11.13 4.42 -4.66
CA GLY A 53 10.30 4.90 -5.77
C GLY A 53 8.83 4.53 -5.62
N GLU A 54 8.54 3.38 -5.00
CA GLU A 54 7.17 2.86 -4.82
C GLU A 54 6.31 3.77 -3.97
N VAL A 55 6.89 4.46 -2.98
CA VAL A 55 6.13 5.30 -2.05
C VAL A 55 5.98 6.75 -2.55
N ARG A 56 6.69 7.15 -3.62
CA ARG A 56 6.69 8.54 -4.09
C ARG A 56 5.30 9.04 -4.47
N GLU A 57 4.54 8.25 -5.22
CA GLU A 57 3.17 8.61 -5.61
C GLU A 57 2.23 8.69 -4.39
N LEU A 58 2.49 7.92 -3.33
CA LEU A 58 1.71 8.01 -2.09
C LEU A 58 1.99 9.34 -1.36
N LEU A 59 3.26 9.75 -1.33
CA LEU A 59 3.67 11.05 -0.80
C LEU A 59 3.09 12.21 -1.64
N ASP A 60 3.20 12.13 -2.97
CA ASP A 60 2.66 13.13 -3.89
C ASP A 60 1.12 13.23 -3.81
N ALA A 61 0.44 12.13 -3.44
CA ALA A 61 -0.99 12.10 -3.18
C ALA A 61 -1.39 12.67 -1.80
N GLY A 62 -0.42 13.07 -0.96
CA GLY A 62 -0.66 13.69 0.34
C GLY A 62 -1.10 12.69 1.43
N CYS A 63 -0.60 11.46 1.39
CA CYS A 63 -0.90 10.49 2.45
C CYS A 63 -0.28 10.91 3.79
N GLU A 64 -1.08 10.87 4.85
CA GLU A 64 -0.63 11.04 6.25
C GLU A 64 -0.19 9.72 6.88
N VAL A 65 -0.74 8.61 6.37
CA VAL A 65 -0.37 7.24 6.76
C VAL A 65 -0.11 6.41 5.52
N VAL A 66 0.90 5.54 5.58
CA VAL A 66 1.16 4.52 4.57
C VAL A 66 1.17 3.13 5.21
N VAL A 67 0.37 2.23 4.65
CA VAL A 67 0.33 0.81 5.05
C VAL A 67 1.04 -0.04 4.00
N LEU A 68 2.10 -0.74 4.40
CA LEU A 68 2.89 -1.62 3.56
C LEU A 68 2.59 -3.07 3.92
N SER A 69 2.01 -3.82 3.00
CA SER A 69 1.86 -5.26 3.19
C SER A 69 3.15 -6.01 2.85
N ARG A 70 3.34 -7.17 3.50
CA ARG A 70 4.47 -8.07 3.28
C ARG A 70 4.11 -9.34 2.52
N GLY A 71 2.91 -9.41 1.95
CA GLY A 71 2.33 -10.66 1.46
C GLY A 71 1.68 -11.47 2.59
N MET A 72 0.83 -12.41 2.17
CA MET A 72 0.13 -13.40 2.99
C MET A 72 1.11 -14.31 3.75
N GLU A 73 2.34 -14.46 3.26
CA GLU A 73 3.39 -15.29 3.85
C GLU A 73 4.57 -14.47 4.39
N LEU A 74 4.42 -13.14 4.49
CA LEU A 74 5.42 -12.21 5.03
C LEU A 74 6.77 -12.22 4.27
N ARG A 75 6.79 -12.65 3.00
CA ARG A 75 8.04 -12.84 2.23
C ARG A 75 8.53 -11.55 1.59
N LEU A 76 7.65 -10.61 1.30
CA LEU A 76 8.04 -9.31 0.75
C LEU A 76 8.67 -8.45 1.86
N LYS A 77 9.94 -8.08 1.67
CA LYS A 77 10.65 -7.13 2.53
C LYS A 77 10.31 -5.69 2.16
N THR A 78 10.74 -4.76 3.00
CA THR A 78 10.78 -3.33 2.70
C THR A 78 12.20 -2.84 2.88
N MET A 79 12.72 -2.07 1.92
CA MET A 79 14.06 -1.49 2.06
C MET A 79 14.08 -0.46 3.20
N PRO A 80 15.14 -0.40 4.02
CA PRO A 80 15.29 0.64 5.04
C PRO A 80 15.21 2.06 4.48
N GLU A 81 15.67 2.28 3.24
CA GLU A 81 15.57 3.56 2.54
C GLU A 81 14.12 3.96 2.26
N THR A 82 13.23 3.00 2.05
CA THR A 82 11.79 3.25 1.84
C THR A 82 11.13 3.71 3.13
N LEU A 83 11.46 3.05 4.25
CA LEU A 83 10.96 3.46 5.57
C LEU A 83 11.47 4.87 5.95
N ARG A 84 12.76 5.13 5.71
CA ARG A 84 13.35 6.47 5.92
C ARG A 84 12.68 7.55 5.07
N ALA A 85 12.39 7.27 3.79
CA ALA A 85 11.71 8.24 2.94
C ALA A 85 10.30 8.61 3.43
N LEU A 86 9.57 7.65 4.04
CA LEU A 86 8.26 7.91 4.66
C LEU A 86 8.42 8.68 5.99
N GLU A 87 9.38 8.29 6.82
CA GLU A 87 9.69 8.95 8.10
C GLU A 87 10.12 10.41 7.89
N ASP A 88 11.05 10.66 6.95
CA ASP A 88 11.52 12.01 6.59
C ASP A 88 10.39 12.91 6.07
N ALA A 89 9.35 12.32 5.48
CA ALA A 89 8.14 13.00 5.04
C ALA A 89 7.10 13.21 6.15
N GLY A 90 7.37 12.74 7.38
CA GLY A 90 6.44 12.84 8.52
C GLY A 90 5.22 11.93 8.40
N VAL A 91 5.31 10.87 7.59
CA VAL A 91 4.22 9.92 7.35
C VAL A 91 4.29 8.77 8.35
N GLU A 92 3.15 8.46 8.98
CA GLU A 92 3.02 7.28 9.85
C GLU A 92 3.07 6.00 9.00
N VAL A 93 3.82 4.99 9.43
CA VAL A 93 4.01 3.76 8.64
C VAL A 93 3.56 2.53 9.43
N HIS A 94 2.74 1.69 8.79
CA HIS A 94 2.37 0.35 9.27
C HIS A 94 2.93 -0.69 8.32
N VAL A 95 3.53 -1.75 8.84
CA VAL A 95 4.11 -2.83 8.03
C VAL A 95 3.61 -4.17 8.53
N GLU A 96 2.69 -4.80 7.80
CA GLU A 96 1.92 -5.94 8.30
C GLU A 96 1.80 -7.07 7.26
N GLU A 97 1.31 -8.23 7.71
CA GLU A 97 0.75 -9.27 6.81
C GLU A 97 -0.42 -8.66 6.01
N THR A 98 -0.68 -9.14 4.79
CA THR A 98 -1.64 -8.50 3.88
C THR A 98 -3.07 -8.41 4.40
N THR A 99 -3.62 -9.42 5.07
CA THR A 99 -4.98 -9.33 5.64
C THR A 99 -5.06 -8.33 6.79
N GLU A 100 -4.05 -8.28 7.66
CA GLU A 100 -3.97 -7.27 8.71
C GLU A 100 -3.70 -5.87 8.16
N ALA A 101 -2.84 -5.75 7.15
CA ALA A 101 -2.58 -4.50 6.43
C ALA A 101 -3.88 -3.94 5.85
N VAL A 102 -4.72 -4.77 5.23
CA VAL A 102 -6.03 -4.37 4.71
C VAL A 102 -6.98 -3.93 5.84
N ARG A 103 -6.98 -4.62 6.99
CA ARG A 103 -7.78 -4.23 8.16
C ARG A 103 -7.37 -2.85 8.68
N VAL A 104 -6.07 -2.67 8.97
CA VAL A 104 -5.50 -1.39 9.45
C VAL A 104 -5.76 -0.26 8.46
N TYR A 105 -5.54 -0.50 7.17
CA TYR A 105 -5.80 0.47 6.12
C TYR A 105 -7.27 0.92 6.11
N ASN A 106 -8.22 -0.02 6.14
CA ASN A 106 -9.65 0.31 6.10
C ASN A 106 -10.12 1.06 7.35
N GLU A 107 -9.58 0.73 8.52
CA GLU A 107 -9.88 1.43 9.78
C GLU A 107 -9.40 2.90 9.71
N LEU A 108 -8.18 3.12 9.23
CA LEU A 108 -7.60 4.46 9.15
C LEU A 108 -8.18 5.30 8.00
N ALA A 109 -8.50 4.67 6.85
CA ALA A 109 -9.08 5.32 5.68
C ALA A 109 -10.48 5.92 5.95
N ALA A 110 -11.13 5.55 7.05
CA ALA A 110 -12.40 6.13 7.47
C ALA A 110 -12.28 7.61 7.85
N SER A 111 -11.10 8.08 8.28
CA SER A 111 -10.90 9.43 8.82
C SER A 111 -9.61 10.13 8.38
N ARG A 112 -8.67 9.43 7.74
CA ARG A 112 -7.36 9.96 7.36
C ARG A 112 -7.06 9.76 5.88
N ALA A 113 -6.12 10.56 5.37
CA ALA A 113 -5.51 10.35 4.06
C ALA A 113 -4.51 9.18 4.14
N VAL A 114 -4.92 8.00 3.67
CA VAL A 114 -4.15 6.75 3.82
C VAL A 114 -3.75 6.24 2.45
N GLY A 115 -2.46 5.97 2.29
CA GLY A 115 -1.91 5.23 1.16
C GLY A 115 -1.57 3.80 1.54
N GLY A 116 -1.36 2.94 0.55
CA GLY A 116 -0.82 1.62 0.82
C GLY A 116 -0.35 0.85 -0.40
N LEU A 117 0.52 -0.13 -0.14
CA LEU A 117 1.03 -1.08 -1.12
C LEU A 117 0.66 -2.50 -0.67
N PHE A 118 -0.21 -3.14 -1.46
CA PHE A 118 -0.83 -4.41 -1.13
C PHE A 118 -0.37 -5.52 -2.09
N HIS A 119 0.36 -6.50 -1.56
CA HIS A 119 0.75 -7.72 -2.24
C HIS A 119 -0.15 -8.86 -1.77
N SER A 120 -0.95 -9.46 -2.65
CA SER A 120 -1.97 -10.46 -2.26
C SER A 120 -1.48 -11.90 -2.32
N THR A 121 -0.20 -12.13 -2.60
CA THR A 121 0.43 -13.47 -2.58
C THR A 121 1.49 -13.57 -1.49
N CYS A 122 2.66 -14.18 -1.73
CA CYS A 122 3.64 -14.50 -0.68
C CYS A 122 4.57 -13.35 -0.27
#